data_AF-A0A5C5VH30-F1
#
_entry.id   AF-A0A5C5VH30-F1
#
_cell.length_a   1.000
_cell.length_b   1.000
_cell.length_c   1.000
_cell.angle_alpha   90.00
_cell.angle_beta   90.00
_cell.angle_gamma   90.00
#
_symmetry.space_group_name_H-M   'P 1'
#
loop_
_entity.id
_entity.type
_entity.pdbx_description
1 polymer ?
#
loop_
_entity_poly.entity_id
_entity_poly.type
_entity_poly.pdbx_seq_one_letter_code
_entity_poly.pdbx_strand_id
1 'polypeptide(L)'
;MRFSLTTLLWLFALLASALVAFDGWGLLAAAAVAVFWVCLHRNPSGTATGCVWVAIGAFIMLLLLPAVNESRSYSRTGHCMNNIRQVGLALEYYDTQHGALPPASMQNHAGLPLHSWRSLVLHNIERADLFDALRWEEPWDSANNKQAASSPVDLYTCPSHSTYSTQPETNYFVVTGPGTLWPPEGPRSLSDIRDGAENTVMLIEGDTAIPWAKPADLTVTEAVALLTSPDNPPAVAGHVSDPGYFYLPATVRHVVMADGRVLGIECPISRELAIALLTVDGGEEVDFNEINRHVEPRLDWRRCGGLAFFVLASLAPALSPTRRWLKGELAHALRGGTG
;
A
#
# COMPACT_ATOMS: atom_id res chain seq x y z
N MET A 1 -16.49 35.73 28.49
CA MET A 1 -15.80 34.53 28.98
C MET A 1 -14.30 34.81 28.97
N ARG A 2 -13.62 34.81 30.12
CA ARG A 2 -12.15 34.94 30.18
C ARG A 2 -11.58 33.53 30.28
N PHE A 3 -11.04 33.00 29.20
CA PHE A 3 -10.27 31.74 29.26
C PHE A 3 -8.92 32.03 29.88
N SER A 4 -8.50 31.21 30.85
CA SER A 4 -7.14 31.33 31.38
C SER A 4 -6.14 30.90 30.30
N LEU A 5 -4.96 31.53 30.30
CA LEU A 5 -3.85 31.14 29.42
C LEU A 5 -3.54 29.64 29.54
N THR A 6 -3.66 29.08 30.74
CA THR A 6 -3.46 27.65 31.01
C THR A 6 -4.48 26.75 30.30
N THR A 7 -5.74 27.18 30.18
CA THR A 7 -6.79 26.41 29.48
C THR A 7 -6.54 26.40 27.97
N LEU A 8 -6.12 27.54 27.42
CA LEU A 8 -5.76 27.65 26.00
C LEU A 8 -4.55 26.77 25.67
N LEU A 9 -3.48 26.86 26.46
CA LEU A 9 -2.28 26.03 26.27
C LEU A 9 -2.57 24.53 26.36
N TRP A 10 -3.43 24.12 27.29
CA TRP A 10 -3.87 22.73 27.40
C TRP A 10 -4.64 22.27 26.15
N LEU A 11 -5.60 23.06 25.66
CA LEU A 11 -6.37 22.72 24.46
C LEU A 11 -5.46 22.59 23.22
N PHE A 12 -4.48 23.48 23.06
CA PHE A 12 -3.50 23.37 21.98
C PHE A 12 -2.63 22.12 22.12
N ALA A 13 -2.14 21.81 23.33
CA ALA A 13 -1.34 20.61 23.56
C ALA A 13 -2.15 19.32 23.32
N LEU A 14 -3.40 19.28 23.77
CA LEU A 14 -4.33 18.17 23.54
C LEU A 14 -4.61 17.99 22.04
N LEU A 15 -4.88 19.09 21.32
CA LEU A 15 -5.15 19.04 19.89
C LEU A 15 -3.93 18.60 19.08
N ALA A 16 -2.77 19.19 19.37
CA ALA A 16 -1.53 18.87 18.67
C ALA A 16 -1.12 17.40 18.89
N SER A 17 -1.17 16.92 20.13
CA SER A 17 -0.87 15.51 20.43
C SER A 17 -1.90 14.56 19.82
N ALA A 18 -3.19 14.93 19.80
CA ALA A 18 -4.23 14.13 19.16
C ALA A 18 -4.05 14.03 17.64
N LEU A 19 -3.71 15.13 16.96
CA LEU A 19 -3.43 15.14 15.52
C LEU A 19 -2.17 14.33 15.17
N VAL A 20 -1.17 14.34 16.05
CA VAL A 20 0.03 13.51 15.86
C VAL A 20 -0.27 12.03 16.09
N ALA A 21 -1.13 11.71 17.07
CA ALA A 21 -1.51 10.33 17.38
C ALA A 21 -2.49 9.76 16.34
N PHE A 22 -3.54 10.48 15.95
CA PHE A 22 -4.67 9.92 15.20
C PHE A 22 -4.86 10.56 13.82
N ASP A 23 -3.87 11.30 13.33
CA ASP A 23 -3.95 12.07 12.09
C ASP A 23 -5.26 12.90 12.06
N GLY A 24 -6.05 12.83 10.97
CA GLY A 24 -7.30 13.58 10.83
C GLY A 24 -8.34 13.30 11.92
N TRP A 25 -8.33 12.10 12.53
CA TRP A 25 -9.23 11.74 13.62
C TRP A 25 -8.87 12.41 14.96
N GLY A 26 -7.66 12.99 15.04
CA GLY A 26 -7.20 13.71 16.22
C GLY A 26 -8.11 14.87 16.64
N LEU A 27 -8.78 15.52 15.68
CA LEU A 27 -9.75 16.59 15.96
C LEU A 27 -10.92 16.08 16.81
N LEU A 28 -11.49 14.92 16.44
CA LEU A 28 -12.61 14.33 17.14
C LEU A 28 -12.21 13.81 18.52
N ALA A 29 -11.04 13.16 18.60
CA ALA A 29 -10.49 12.68 19.87
C ALA A 29 -10.25 13.82 20.86
N ALA A 30 -9.62 14.92 20.42
CA ALA A 30 -9.39 16.10 21.26
C ALA A 30 -10.71 16.77 21.68
N ALA A 31 -11.68 16.90 20.76
CA ALA A 31 -12.99 17.47 21.06
C ALA A 31 -13.75 16.63 22.11
N ALA A 32 -13.74 15.30 21.98
CA ALA A 32 -14.39 14.40 22.94
C ALA A 32 -13.80 14.55 24.35
N VAL A 33 -12.47 14.62 24.48
CA VAL A 33 -11.77 14.83 25.75
C VAL A 33 -12.08 16.22 26.33
N ALA A 34 -12.12 17.26 25.50
CA ALA A 34 -12.47 18.61 25.94
C ALA A 34 -13.90 18.70 26.47
N VAL A 35 -14.87 18.12 25.75
CA VAL A 35 -16.28 18.05 26.15
C VAL A 35 -16.44 17.26 27.46
N PHE A 36 -15.76 16.12 27.58
CA PHE A 36 -15.74 15.32 28.80
C PHE A 36 -15.35 16.15 30.03
N TRP A 37 -14.24 16.89 29.94
CA TRP A 37 -13.76 17.71 31.05
C TRP A 37 -14.68 18.89 31.38
N VAL A 38 -15.26 19.54 30.36
CA VAL A 38 -16.22 20.64 30.56
C VAL A 38 -17.49 20.14 31.26
N CYS A 39 -18.01 18.98 30.85
CA CYS A 39 -19.19 18.36 31.47
C CYS A 39 -18.93 17.94 32.92
N LEU A 40 -17.78 17.32 33.20
CA LEU A 40 -17.39 16.91 34.55
C LEU A 40 -17.26 18.11 35.51
N HIS A 41 -16.72 19.23 35.03
CA HIS A 41 -16.57 20.45 35.84
C HIS A 41 -17.89 21.18 36.07
N ARG A 42 -18.83 21.11 35.12
CA ARG A 42 -20.13 21.80 35.24
C ARG A 42 -21.17 21.06 36.06
N ASN A 43 -21.13 19.72 36.13
CA ASN A 43 -22.16 18.96 36.84
C ASN A 43 -21.61 17.72 37.59
N PRO A 44 -21.17 17.87 38.85
CA PRO A 44 -20.52 16.81 39.63
C PRO A 44 -21.48 15.78 40.26
N SER A 45 -22.82 15.93 40.18
CA SER A 45 -23.78 15.19 41.02
C SER A 45 -24.61 14.07 40.35
N GLY A 46 -24.17 13.48 39.23
CA GLY A 46 -24.73 12.19 38.76
C GLY A 46 -25.09 12.07 37.28
N THR A 47 -24.96 13.14 36.47
CA THR A 47 -24.98 13.03 34.99
C THR A 47 -23.60 12.69 34.40
N ALA A 48 -22.56 12.65 35.24
CA ALA A 48 -21.19 12.29 34.85
C ALA A 48 -21.09 10.89 34.24
N THR A 49 -21.95 9.95 34.65
CA THR A 49 -22.04 8.60 34.09
C THR A 49 -22.42 8.60 32.61
N GLY A 50 -23.35 9.46 32.18
CA GLY A 50 -23.75 9.55 30.77
C GLY A 50 -22.61 10.05 29.87
N CYS A 51 -21.85 11.03 30.33
CA CYS A 51 -20.68 11.54 29.60
C CYS A 51 -19.54 10.52 29.53
N VAL A 52 -19.34 9.71 30.59
CA VAL A 52 -18.39 8.58 30.58
C VAL A 52 -18.80 7.54 29.53
N TRP A 53 -20.08 7.16 29.45
CA TRP A 53 -20.55 6.21 28.43
C TRP A 53 -20.44 6.74 27.00
N VAL A 54 -20.70 8.03 26.78
CA VAL A 54 -20.49 8.65 25.46
C VAL A 54 -19.01 8.71 25.11
N ALA A 55 -18.12 8.98 26.07
CA ALA A 55 -16.67 8.96 25.85
C ALA A 55 -16.16 7.53 25.56
N ILE A 56 -16.65 6.53 26.28
CA ILE A 56 -16.35 5.12 26.02
C ILE A 56 -16.90 4.69 24.66
N GLY A 57 -18.14 5.07 24.32
CA GLY A 57 -18.75 4.76 23.02
C GLY A 57 -18.03 5.42 21.85
N ALA A 58 -17.61 6.67 22.00
CA ALA A 58 -16.79 7.37 21.01
C ALA A 58 -15.39 6.75 20.88
N PHE A 59 -14.78 6.32 21.99
CA PHE A 59 -13.50 5.61 21.99
C PHE A 59 -13.61 4.24 21.33
N ILE A 60 -14.66 3.46 21.62
CA ILE A 60 -14.93 2.17 20.97
C ILE A 60 -15.18 2.38 19.47
N MET A 61 -15.99 3.37 19.06
CA MET A 61 -16.16 3.71 17.64
C MET A 61 -14.84 4.09 16.98
N LEU A 62 -13.98 4.86 17.66
CA LEU A 62 -12.65 5.21 17.17
C LEU A 62 -11.75 3.97 16.99
N LEU A 63 -11.86 2.97 17.88
CA LEU A 63 -11.14 1.70 17.75
C LEU A 63 -11.70 0.80 16.65
N LEU A 64 -12.98 0.90 16.33
CA LEU A 64 -13.64 0.07 15.31
C LEU A 64 -13.50 0.62 13.88
N LEU A 65 -13.31 1.94 13.72
CA LEU A 65 -13.17 2.59 12.40
C LEU A 65 -11.93 2.14 11.58
N PRO A 66 -10.72 1.98 12.16
CA PRO A 66 -9.57 1.45 11.42
C PRO A 66 -9.86 0.06 10.82
N ALA A 67 -10.49 -0.81 11.62
CA ALA A 67 -10.82 -2.18 11.22
C ALA A 67 -11.77 -2.27 10.01
N VAL A 68 -12.68 -1.29 9.85
CA VAL A 68 -13.62 -1.26 8.71
C VAL A 68 -12.93 -0.80 7.41
N ASN A 69 -11.94 0.09 7.50
CA ASN A 69 -11.19 0.55 6.33
C ASN A 69 -10.14 -0.48 5.88
N GLU A 70 -9.49 -1.16 6.82
CA GLU A 70 -8.54 -2.25 6.56
C GLU A 70 -9.18 -3.39 5.75
N SER A 71 -10.42 -3.79 6.07
CA SER A 71 -11.14 -4.85 5.33
C SER A 71 -11.31 -4.53 3.84
N ARG A 72 -11.48 -3.25 3.47
CA ARG A 72 -11.63 -2.84 2.06
C ARG A 72 -10.29 -2.80 1.32
N SER A 73 -9.20 -2.43 1.99
CA SER A 73 -7.86 -2.51 1.39
C SER A 73 -7.46 -3.95 1.12
N TYR A 74 -7.70 -4.89 2.05
CA TYR A 74 -7.38 -6.31 1.85
C TYR A 74 -8.12 -6.93 0.67
N SER A 75 -9.37 -6.53 0.42
CA SER A 75 -10.13 -6.99 -0.75
C SER A 75 -9.48 -6.53 -2.07
N ARG A 76 -9.05 -5.26 -2.17
CA ARG A 76 -8.38 -4.73 -3.37
C ARG A 76 -7.02 -5.41 -3.61
N THR A 77 -6.26 -5.67 -2.56
CA THR A 77 -5.00 -6.44 -2.63
C THR A 77 -5.24 -7.86 -3.15
N GLY A 78 -6.27 -8.54 -2.64
CA GLY A 78 -6.66 -9.87 -3.13
C GLY A 78 -7.04 -9.86 -4.61
N HIS A 79 -7.71 -8.82 -5.09
CA HIS A 79 -7.96 -8.64 -6.52
C HIS A 79 -6.68 -8.41 -7.33
N CYS A 80 -5.73 -7.60 -6.85
CA CYS A 80 -4.43 -7.43 -7.52
C CYS A 80 -3.65 -8.74 -7.62
N MET A 81 -3.62 -9.55 -6.55
CA MET A 81 -3.00 -10.88 -6.55
C MET A 81 -3.67 -11.83 -7.54
N ASN A 82 -5.00 -11.78 -7.63
CA ASN A 82 -5.74 -12.61 -8.56
C ASN A 82 -5.55 -12.18 -10.02
N ASN A 83 -5.48 -10.87 -10.29
CA ASN A 83 -5.21 -10.34 -11.62
C ASN A 83 -3.82 -10.76 -12.11
N ILE A 84 -2.77 -10.48 -11.32
CA ILE A 84 -1.41 -10.87 -11.71
C ILE A 84 -1.27 -12.40 -11.87
N ARG A 85 -1.94 -13.19 -11.03
CA ARG A 85 -2.01 -14.65 -11.17
C ARG A 85 -2.57 -15.08 -12.53
N GLN A 86 -3.71 -14.51 -12.93
CA GLN A 86 -4.34 -14.86 -14.21
C GLN A 86 -3.48 -14.43 -15.39
N VAL A 87 -2.78 -13.30 -15.30
CA VAL A 87 -1.81 -12.88 -16.32
C VAL A 87 -0.63 -13.85 -16.38
N GLY A 88 -0.13 -14.32 -15.23
CA GLY A 88 0.90 -15.36 -15.17
C GLY A 88 0.46 -16.67 -15.84
N LEU A 89 -0.75 -17.14 -15.55
CA LEU A 89 -1.33 -18.31 -16.20
C LEU A 89 -1.45 -18.13 -17.72
N ALA A 90 -1.77 -16.93 -18.20
CA ALA A 90 -1.82 -16.62 -19.61
C ALA A 90 -0.44 -16.72 -20.28
N LEU A 91 0.64 -16.30 -19.59
CA LEU A 91 2.01 -16.48 -20.06
C LEU A 91 2.43 -17.96 -20.11
N GLU A 92 2.12 -18.73 -19.06
CA GLU A 92 2.38 -20.18 -19.03
C GLU A 92 1.65 -20.92 -20.16
N TYR A 93 0.41 -20.53 -20.43
CA TYR A 93 -0.37 -21.10 -21.52
C TYR A 93 0.24 -20.75 -22.89
N TYR A 94 0.69 -19.50 -23.08
CA TYR A 94 1.41 -19.10 -24.30
C TYR A 94 2.69 -19.92 -24.48
N ASP A 95 3.51 -20.09 -23.43
CA ASP A 95 4.71 -20.94 -23.46
C ASP A 95 4.37 -22.38 -23.85
N THR A 96 3.30 -22.95 -23.28
CA THR A 96 2.84 -24.31 -23.62
C THR A 96 2.43 -24.44 -25.10
N GLN A 97 1.82 -23.39 -25.68
CA GLN A 97 1.36 -23.40 -27.07
C GLN A 97 2.46 -23.14 -28.09
N HIS A 98 3.42 -22.28 -27.75
CA HIS A 98 4.42 -21.76 -28.69
C HIS A 98 5.83 -22.28 -28.43
N GLY A 99 6.06 -22.97 -27.31
CA GLY A 99 7.36 -23.51 -26.89
C GLY A 99 8.33 -22.44 -26.36
N ALA A 100 7.85 -21.22 -26.13
CA ALA A 100 8.58 -20.12 -25.52
C ALA A 100 7.59 -19.06 -25.03
N LEU A 101 8.00 -18.25 -24.05
CA LEU A 101 7.24 -17.08 -23.61
C LEU A 101 7.02 -16.08 -24.77
N PRO A 102 5.97 -15.23 -24.72
CA PRO A 102 5.76 -14.22 -25.74
C PRO A 102 6.91 -13.21 -25.75
N PRO A 103 7.35 -12.70 -26.92
CA PRO A 103 8.36 -11.64 -26.95
C PRO A 103 7.86 -10.40 -26.22
N ALA A 104 8.69 -9.79 -25.36
CA ALA A 104 8.33 -8.58 -24.61
C ALA A 104 7.89 -7.44 -25.55
N SER A 105 8.54 -7.35 -26.71
CA SER A 105 8.24 -6.41 -27.79
C SER A 105 8.25 -7.16 -29.12
N MET A 106 7.10 -7.23 -29.77
CA MET A 106 7.02 -7.65 -31.17
C MET A 106 7.59 -6.55 -32.05
N GLN A 107 8.50 -6.88 -32.95
CA GLN A 107 9.14 -5.91 -33.84
C GLN A 107 8.98 -6.34 -35.30
N ASN A 108 8.95 -5.38 -36.22
CA ASN A 108 9.06 -5.67 -37.65
C ASN A 108 10.52 -5.93 -38.07
N HIS A 109 10.74 -6.28 -39.34
CA HIS A 109 12.07 -6.52 -39.91
C HIS A 109 13.03 -5.32 -39.81
N ALA A 110 12.52 -4.10 -39.61
CA ALA A 110 13.33 -2.89 -39.43
C ALA A 110 13.61 -2.58 -37.94
N GLY A 111 13.19 -3.45 -37.01
CA GLY A 111 13.33 -3.24 -35.57
C GLY A 111 12.34 -2.24 -34.98
N LEU A 112 11.30 -1.83 -35.74
CA LEU A 112 10.26 -0.95 -35.21
C LEU A 112 9.36 -1.76 -34.27
N PRO A 113 9.18 -1.33 -33.01
CA PRO A 113 8.29 -2.00 -32.07
C PRO A 113 6.82 -1.83 -32.50
N LEU A 114 6.13 -2.97 -32.59
CA LEU A 114 4.74 -3.06 -33.03
C LEU A 114 3.80 -3.24 -31.83
N HIS A 115 3.92 -4.36 -31.10
CA HIS A 115 2.95 -4.77 -30.07
C HIS A 115 3.63 -5.31 -28.81
N SER A 116 3.03 -5.07 -27.64
CA SER A 116 3.44 -5.68 -26.37
C SER A 116 3.12 -7.17 -26.31
N TRP A 117 3.86 -7.93 -25.49
CA TRP A 117 3.47 -9.29 -25.07
C TRP A 117 2.03 -9.36 -24.54
N ARG A 118 1.54 -8.29 -23.91
CA ARG A 118 0.16 -8.17 -23.42
C ARG A 118 -0.87 -8.29 -24.53
N SER A 119 -0.55 -7.84 -25.75
CA SER A 119 -1.43 -8.01 -26.91
C SER A 119 -1.51 -9.47 -27.34
N LEU A 120 -0.41 -10.21 -27.23
CA LEU A 120 -0.32 -11.60 -27.67
C LEU A 120 -1.14 -12.56 -26.79
N VAL A 121 -1.26 -12.25 -25.50
CA VAL A 121 -1.98 -13.11 -24.54
C VAL A 121 -3.44 -12.73 -24.35
N LEU A 122 -3.97 -11.74 -25.08
CA LEU A 122 -5.37 -11.30 -24.98
C LEU A 122 -6.37 -12.46 -25.17
N HIS A 123 -6.06 -13.38 -26.07
CA HIS A 123 -6.89 -14.54 -26.34
C HIS A 123 -6.95 -15.53 -25.16
N ASN A 124 -5.95 -15.50 -24.28
CA ASN A 124 -5.83 -16.34 -23.09
C ASN A 124 -6.47 -15.70 -21.85
N ILE A 125 -6.89 -14.43 -21.95
CA ILE A 125 -7.53 -13.67 -20.86
C ILE A 125 -8.94 -13.19 -21.23
N GLU A 126 -9.63 -13.95 -22.08
CA GLU A 126 -11.02 -13.68 -22.52
C GLU A 126 -11.21 -12.32 -23.23
N ARG A 127 -10.15 -11.78 -23.85
CA ARG A 127 -10.17 -10.53 -24.62
C ARG A 127 -9.89 -10.73 -26.12
N ALA A 128 -10.43 -11.81 -26.68
CA ALA A 128 -10.33 -12.09 -28.11
C ALA A 128 -10.91 -10.97 -28.99
N ASP A 129 -11.89 -10.22 -28.48
CA ASP A 129 -12.47 -9.03 -29.13
C ASP A 129 -11.40 -7.98 -29.48
N LEU A 130 -10.47 -7.73 -28.55
CA LEU A 130 -9.37 -6.79 -28.77
C LEU A 130 -8.28 -7.40 -29.65
N PHE A 131 -8.00 -8.70 -29.47
CA PHE A 131 -7.01 -9.41 -30.28
C PHE A 131 -7.36 -9.34 -31.77
N ASP A 132 -8.62 -9.62 -32.12
CA ASP A 132 -9.11 -9.61 -33.50
C ASP A 132 -9.19 -8.21 -34.11
N ALA A 133 -9.30 -7.18 -33.26
CA ALA A 133 -9.34 -5.78 -33.70
C ALA A 133 -7.95 -5.21 -34.05
N LEU A 134 -6.86 -5.81 -33.58
CA LEU A 134 -5.50 -5.31 -33.80
C LEU A 134 -4.99 -5.66 -35.20
N ARG A 135 -4.41 -4.65 -35.86
CA ARG A 135 -3.59 -4.79 -37.07
C ARG A 135 -2.16 -5.12 -36.67
N TRP A 136 -1.79 -6.40 -36.80
CA TRP A 136 -0.49 -6.92 -36.35
C TRP A 136 0.73 -6.38 -37.11
N GLU A 137 0.55 -5.89 -38.33
CA GLU A 137 1.61 -5.31 -39.16
C GLU A 137 1.82 -3.80 -38.87
N GLU A 138 0.97 -3.20 -38.06
CA GLU A 138 1.02 -1.79 -37.68
C GLU A 138 1.40 -1.62 -36.20
N PRO A 139 2.03 -0.50 -35.81
CA PRO A 139 2.27 -0.18 -34.41
C PRO A 139 1.00 -0.11 -33.57
N TRP A 140 1.10 -0.42 -32.28
CA TRP A 140 0.01 -0.38 -31.31
C TRP A 140 -0.69 0.99 -31.23
N ASP A 141 0.02 2.08 -31.52
CA ASP A 141 -0.48 3.46 -31.50
C ASP A 141 -0.86 4.00 -32.88
N SER A 142 -0.92 3.14 -33.90
CA SER A 142 -1.38 3.52 -35.24
C SER A 142 -2.83 4.01 -35.21
N ALA A 143 -3.24 4.77 -36.24
CA ALA A 143 -4.62 5.25 -36.34
C ALA A 143 -5.66 4.10 -36.31
N ASN A 144 -5.30 2.91 -36.82
CA ASN A 144 -6.18 1.74 -36.83
C ASN A 144 -6.17 0.99 -35.49
N ASN A 145 -5.05 0.97 -34.77
CA ASN A 145 -4.91 0.22 -33.51
C ASN A 145 -5.29 1.04 -32.27
N LYS A 146 -5.22 2.37 -32.35
CA LYS A 146 -5.40 3.27 -31.21
C LYS A 146 -6.71 3.05 -30.45
N GLN A 147 -7.80 2.70 -31.13
CA GLN A 147 -9.08 2.42 -30.48
C GLN A 147 -9.03 1.16 -29.61
N ALA A 148 -8.52 0.05 -30.16
CA ALA A 148 -8.37 -1.20 -29.41
C ALA A 148 -7.35 -1.01 -28.27
N ALA A 149 -6.20 -0.41 -28.56
CA ALA A 149 -5.14 -0.13 -27.59
C ALA A 149 -5.56 0.80 -26.43
N SER A 150 -6.57 1.66 -26.65
CA SER A 150 -7.12 2.54 -25.60
C SER A 150 -8.29 1.92 -24.83
N SER A 151 -8.70 0.70 -25.17
CA SER A 151 -9.76 0.00 -24.45
C SER A 151 -9.21 -0.56 -23.12
N PRO A 152 -9.93 -0.41 -22.01
CA PRO A 152 -9.48 -0.90 -20.72
C PRO A 152 -9.42 -2.44 -20.69
N VAL A 153 -8.39 -2.96 -20.01
CA VAL A 153 -8.21 -4.38 -19.72
C VAL A 153 -7.94 -4.50 -18.23
N ASP A 154 -9.01 -4.69 -17.44
CA ASP A 154 -8.94 -4.66 -15.97
C ASP A 154 -7.92 -5.66 -15.39
N LEU A 155 -7.64 -6.74 -16.11
CA LEU A 155 -6.68 -7.76 -15.70
C LEU A 155 -5.22 -7.26 -15.71
N TYR A 156 -4.90 -6.23 -16.47
CA TYR A 156 -3.57 -5.61 -16.47
C TYR A 156 -3.41 -4.52 -15.41
N THR A 157 -4.50 -4.10 -14.79
CA THR A 157 -4.49 -3.03 -13.79
C THR A 157 -4.66 -3.63 -12.40
N CYS A 158 -3.95 -3.09 -11.43
CA CYS A 158 -4.17 -3.39 -10.03
C CYS A 158 -5.25 -2.46 -9.46
N PRO A 159 -6.39 -2.97 -8.95
CA PRO A 159 -7.46 -2.14 -8.40
C PRO A 159 -7.06 -1.24 -7.23
N SER A 160 -5.93 -1.52 -6.56
CA SER A 160 -5.34 -0.68 -5.52
C SER A 160 -4.66 0.58 -6.09
N HIS A 161 -4.25 0.56 -7.36
CA HIS A 161 -3.55 1.67 -8.02
C HIS A 161 -4.48 2.87 -8.20
N SER A 162 -4.02 4.05 -7.77
CA SER A 162 -4.74 5.29 -8.02
C SER A 162 -4.51 5.71 -9.46
N THR A 163 -5.37 5.28 -10.35
CA THR A 163 -5.35 5.69 -11.76
C THR A 163 -5.79 7.16 -11.86
N TYR A 164 -4.83 8.07 -12.01
CA TYR A 164 -5.10 9.45 -12.45
C TYR A 164 -4.95 9.62 -13.97
N SER A 165 -4.66 8.53 -14.68
CA SER A 165 -4.41 8.54 -16.11
C SER A 165 -5.68 8.50 -16.94
N THR A 166 -5.63 9.15 -18.09
CA THR A 166 -6.68 9.14 -19.11
C THR A 166 -6.57 7.95 -20.06
N GLN A 167 -5.50 7.14 -19.96
CA GLN A 167 -5.27 5.93 -20.77
C GLN A 167 -5.24 4.68 -19.87
N PRO A 168 -5.65 3.51 -20.39
CA PRO A 168 -5.59 2.26 -19.64
C PRO A 168 -4.14 1.81 -19.44
N GLU A 169 -3.64 1.98 -18.22
CA GLU A 169 -2.29 1.63 -17.81
C GLU A 169 -2.21 0.20 -17.25
N THR A 170 -1.02 -0.40 -17.36
CA THR A 170 -0.68 -1.69 -16.76
C THR A 170 0.09 -1.50 -15.45
N ASN A 171 -0.08 -2.43 -14.52
CA ASN A 171 0.71 -2.53 -13.29
C ASN A 171 1.57 -3.79 -13.22
N TYR A 172 1.45 -4.71 -14.18
CA TYR A 172 2.19 -5.97 -14.18
C TYR A 172 3.18 -5.99 -15.32
N PHE A 173 4.45 -6.21 -15.01
CA PHE A 173 5.56 -6.09 -15.95
C PHE A 173 6.37 -7.37 -16.01
N VAL A 174 6.87 -7.68 -17.20
CA VAL A 174 7.96 -8.64 -17.34
C VAL A 174 9.29 -7.90 -17.14
N VAL A 175 10.36 -8.65 -16.88
CA VAL A 175 11.71 -8.07 -16.73
C VAL A 175 12.55 -8.47 -17.93
N THR A 176 13.10 -7.46 -18.59
CA THR A 176 13.89 -7.60 -19.82
C THR A 176 15.37 -7.33 -19.56
N GLY A 177 16.23 -8.09 -20.23
CA GLY A 177 17.68 -7.89 -20.18
C GLY A 177 18.46 -9.21 -20.04
N PRO A 178 19.79 -9.12 -20.10
CA PRO A 178 20.66 -10.30 -20.04
C PRO A 178 20.37 -11.14 -18.80
N GLY A 179 20.30 -12.47 -18.99
CA GLY A 179 20.08 -13.44 -17.93
C GLY A 179 18.65 -13.56 -17.40
N THR A 180 17.69 -12.81 -17.94
CA THR A 180 16.26 -12.93 -17.61
C THR A 180 15.55 -13.96 -18.49
N LEU A 181 14.25 -14.16 -18.26
CA LEU A 181 13.34 -14.84 -19.19
C LEU A 181 13.13 -14.10 -20.52
N TRP A 182 13.42 -12.80 -20.59
CA TRP A 182 13.35 -11.97 -21.79
C TRP A 182 14.70 -11.31 -22.13
N PRO A 183 15.71 -12.10 -22.51
CA PRO A 183 17.00 -11.57 -22.90
C PRO A 183 16.94 -10.93 -24.30
N PRO A 184 17.92 -10.09 -24.68
CA PRO A 184 17.93 -9.40 -25.97
C PRO A 184 17.88 -10.33 -27.20
N GLU A 185 18.32 -11.57 -27.05
CA GLU A 185 18.35 -12.59 -28.10
C GLU A 185 16.97 -13.17 -28.42
N GLY A 186 15.99 -13.01 -27.52
CA GLY A 186 14.63 -13.52 -27.67
C GLY A 186 14.09 -14.16 -26.38
N PRO A 187 12.76 -14.27 -26.23
CA PRO A 187 12.15 -14.85 -25.03
C PRO A 187 12.56 -16.32 -24.85
N ARG A 188 12.78 -16.73 -23.61
CA ARG A 188 13.09 -18.12 -23.24
C ARG A 188 11.82 -18.92 -22.97
N SER A 189 11.94 -20.24 -22.96
CA SER A 189 10.89 -21.11 -22.42
C SER A 189 10.98 -21.20 -20.90
N LEU A 190 9.86 -21.44 -20.23
CA LEU A 190 9.86 -21.78 -18.81
C LEU A 190 10.69 -23.04 -18.51
N SER A 191 10.81 -23.93 -19.51
CA SER A 191 11.65 -25.13 -19.42
C SER A 191 13.16 -24.84 -19.44
N ASP A 192 13.58 -23.62 -19.82
CA ASP A 192 14.99 -23.20 -19.84
C ASP A 192 15.51 -22.71 -18.48
N ILE A 193 14.63 -22.58 -17.47
CA ILE A 193 14.98 -22.09 -16.14
C ILE A 193 15.88 -23.09 -15.42
N ARG A 194 17.07 -22.64 -14.98
CA ARG A 194 18.06 -23.49 -14.29
C ARG A 194 18.07 -23.32 -12.78
N ASP A 195 17.64 -22.17 -12.27
CA ASP A 195 17.60 -21.87 -10.84
C ASP A 195 16.43 -22.50 -10.09
N GLY A 196 15.49 -23.13 -10.81
CA GLY A 196 14.23 -23.63 -10.28
C GLY A 196 13.10 -22.64 -10.54
N ALA A 197 11.96 -23.12 -11.02
CA ALA A 197 10.81 -22.27 -11.37
C ALA A 197 10.22 -21.58 -10.12
N GLU A 198 10.39 -22.18 -8.95
CA GLU A 198 10.02 -21.63 -7.65
C GLU A 198 10.91 -20.45 -7.20
N ASN A 199 12.07 -20.28 -7.83
CA ASN A 199 13.09 -19.29 -7.51
C ASN A 199 13.15 -18.12 -8.51
N THR A 200 12.47 -18.24 -9.65
CA THR A 200 12.49 -17.23 -10.72
C THR A 200 11.18 -16.46 -10.76
N VAL A 201 11.25 -15.14 -10.76
CA VAL A 201 10.13 -14.22 -10.99
C VAL A 201 9.85 -14.09 -12.48
N MET A 202 8.60 -14.32 -12.87
CA MET A 202 8.10 -14.14 -14.23
C MET A 202 7.41 -12.78 -14.43
N LEU A 203 6.63 -12.32 -13.45
CA LEU A 203 5.95 -11.02 -13.48
C LEU A 203 6.15 -10.27 -12.17
N ILE A 204 6.30 -8.95 -12.28
CA ILE A 204 6.42 -8.05 -11.13
C ILE A 204 5.39 -6.93 -11.19
N GLU A 205 4.81 -6.61 -10.04
CA GLU A 205 3.97 -5.45 -9.85
C GLU A 205 4.81 -4.15 -9.76
N GLY A 206 4.52 -3.22 -10.65
CA GLY A 206 5.16 -1.92 -10.75
C GLY A 206 4.18 -0.74 -10.71
N ASP A 207 4.76 0.45 -10.62
CA ASP A 207 4.08 1.75 -10.49
C ASP A 207 4.28 2.65 -11.73
N THR A 208 4.86 2.11 -12.79
CA THR A 208 5.11 2.87 -14.02
C THR A 208 3.86 2.96 -14.88
N ALA A 209 3.48 4.18 -15.25
CA ALA A 209 2.37 4.48 -16.15
C ALA A 209 2.69 4.09 -17.61
N ILE A 210 2.44 2.83 -17.98
CA ILE A 210 2.61 2.33 -19.36
C ILE A 210 1.24 1.88 -19.90
N PRO A 211 0.78 2.38 -21.08
CA PRO A 211 -0.39 1.82 -21.74
C PRO A 211 -0.19 0.34 -22.06
N TRP A 212 -1.17 -0.52 -21.79
CA TRP A 212 -0.98 -1.97 -21.89
C TRP A 212 -0.52 -2.47 -23.28
N ALA A 213 -0.91 -1.79 -24.36
CA ALA A 213 -0.54 -2.19 -25.72
C ALA A 213 0.88 -1.75 -26.11
N LYS A 214 1.48 -0.81 -25.35
CA LYS A 214 2.81 -0.28 -25.63
C LYS A 214 3.86 -1.36 -25.29
N PRO A 215 4.76 -1.72 -26.22
CA PRO A 215 5.82 -2.69 -25.98
C PRO A 215 6.97 -2.09 -25.17
N ALA A 216 6.70 -1.83 -23.90
CA ALA A 216 7.64 -1.33 -22.91
C ALA A 216 7.39 -2.02 -21.57
N ASP A 217 8.47 -2.44 -20.94
CA ASP A 217 8.51 -3.21 -19.70
C ASP A 217 9.76 -2.82 -18.90
N LEU A 218 9.94 -3.41 -17.72
CA LEU A 218 11.06 -3.07 -16.85
C LEU A 218 12.35 -3.71 -17.36
N THR A 219 13.44 -2.95 -17.35
CA THR A 219 14.78 -3.52 -17.45
C THR A 219 15.17 -4.19 -16.13
N VAL A 220 16.13 -5.13 -16.15
CA VAL A 220 16.70 -5.72 -14.91
C VAL A 220 17.10 -4.64 -13.91
N THR A 221 17.74 -3.56 -14.37
CA THR A 221 18.18 -2.47 -13.50
C THR A 221 17.01 -1.75 -12.83
N GLU A 222 15.94 -1.48 -13.58
CA GLU A 222 14.73 -0.84 -13.03
C GLU A 222 13.99 -1.78 -12.07
N ALA A 223 13.86 -3.06 -12.41
CA ALA A 223 13.23 -4.06 -11.54
C ALA A 223 14.03 -4.30 -10.24
N VAL A 224 15.37 -4.33 -10.30
CA VAL A 224 16.21 -4.37 -9.11
C VAL A 224 16.01 -3.13 -8.26
N ALA A 225 16.04 -1.93 -8.85
CA ALA A 225 15.78 -0.69 -8.12
C ALA A 225 14.38 -0.70 -7.46
N LEU A 226 13.39 -1.28 -8.16
CA LEU A 226 12.02 -1.45 -7.68
C LEU A 226 11.91 -2.36 -6.45
N LEU A 227 12.79 -3.36 -6.32
CA LEU A 227 12.81 -4.30 -5.19
C LEU A 227 13.75 -3.85 -4.05
N THR A 228 14.77 -3.05 -4.35
CA THR A 228 15.79 -2.65 -3.36
C THR A 228 15.62 -1.23 -2.82
N SER A 229 14.79 -0.39 -3.43
CA SER A 229 14.63 1.01 -3.02
C SER A 229 13.73 1.14 -1.78
N PRO A 230 14.22 1.75 -0.69
CA PRO A 230 13.40 2.07 0.49
C PRO A 230 12.44 3.25 0.23
N ASP A 231 12.76 4.09 -0.76
CA ASP A 231 12.07 5.34 -1.08
C ASP A 231 11.17 5.22 -2.31
N ASN A 232 10.86 3.99 -2.75
CA ASN A 232 9.85 3.81 -3.78
C ASN A 232 8.57 4.55 -3.37
N PRO A 233 7.91 5.25 -4.31
CA PRO A 233 6.71 6.00 -3.99
C PRO A 233 5.75 5.09 -3.23
N PRO A 234 5.11 5.60 -2.16
CA PRO A 234 4.36 4.78 -1.22
C PRO A 234 3.46 3.86 -2.02
N ALA A 235 3.64 2.56 -1.80
CA ALA A 235 2.96 1.52 -2.52
C ALA A 235 1.52 1.95 -2.75
N VAL A 236 1.16 2.08 -4.03
CA VAL A 236 -0.18 1.92 -4.56
C VAL A 236 -1.20 1.61 -3.46
N ALA A 237 -2.08 2.54 -3.10
CA ALA A 237 -2.94 2.45 -1.92
C ALA A 237 -3.60 1.06 -1.73
N GLY A 238 -3.06 0.23 -0.84
CA GLY A 238 -3.44 -1.18 -0.64
C GLY A 238 -2.27 -2.17 -0.70
N HIS A 239 -1.07 -1.74 -1.12
CA HIS A 239 0.14 -2.56 -1.24
C HIS A 239 1.09 -2.34 -0.07
N VAL A 240 0.51 -2.29 1.12
CA VAL A 240 1.20 -1.92 2.34
C VAL A 240 1.00 -3.02 3.38
N SER A 241 2.09 -3.53 3.92
CA SER A 241 2.08 -4.29 5.17
C SER A 241 2.00 -3.29 6.32
N ASP A 242 0.90 -3.31 7.08
CA ASP A 242 0.75 -2.52 8.30
C ASP A 242 0.93 -3.46 9.50
N PRO A 243 2.09 -3.42 10.19
CA PRO A 243 2.34 -4.26 11.36
C PRO A 243 1.55 -3.80 12.59
N GLY A 244 0.76 -2.73 12.46
CA GLY A 244 -0.06 -2.14 13.49
C GLY A 244 0.35 -0.70 13.79
N TYR A 245 -0.53 -0.01 14.51
CA TYR A 245 -0.50 1.43 14.75
C TYR A 245 0.87 2.05 15.12
N PHE A 246 1.70 1.35 15.91
CA PHE A 246 2.99 1.87 16.39
C PHE A 246 4.15 1.70 15.40
N TYR A 247 3.92 1.04 14.28
CA TYR A 247 4.96 0.71 13.32
C TYR A 247 4.79 1.48 12.02
N LEU A 248 5.90 1.69 11.34
CA LEU A 248 5.90 2.22 9.99
C LEU A 248 5.39 1.15 9.03
N PRO A 249 4.52 1.51 8.09
CA PRO A 249 4.11 0.62 7.02
C PRO A 249 5.29 0.24 6.13
N ALA A 250 5.26 -1.00 5.62
CA ALA A 250 6.21 -1.46 4.60
C ALA A 250 5.52 -1.65 3.24
N THR A 251 6.25 -1.42 2.16
CA THR A 251 5.74 -1.59 0.79
C THR A 251 5.80 -3.07 0.41
N VAL A 252 4.69 -3.60 -0.08
CA VAL A 252 4.59 -4.98 -0.57
C VAL A 252 4.39 -4.95 -2.09
N ARG A 253 5.22 -5.68 -2.83
CA ARG A 253 5.04 -5.87 -4.28
C ARG A 253 4.67 -7.29 -4.59
N HIS A 254 3.60 -7.50 -5.36
CA HIS A 254 3.26 -8.85 -5.79
C HIS A 254 4.11 -9.26 -6.98
N VAL A 255 4.61 -10.49 -6.93
CA VAL A 255 5.30 -11.14 -8.03
C VAL A 255 4.63 -12.46 -8.34
N VAL A 256 4.73 -12.89 -9.60
CA VAL A 256 4.41 -14.25 -10.01
C VAL A 256 5.72 -14.97 -10.25
N MET A 257 5.91 -16.08 -9.54
CA MET A 257 7.02 -17.01 -9.76
C MET A 257 6.75 -17.84 -11.02
N ALA A 258 7.79 -18.39 -11.64
CA ALA A 258 7.67 -19.21 -12.84
C ALA A 258 6.97 -20.56 -12.60
N ASP A 259 6.79 -20.97 -11.33
CA ASP A 259 5.94 -22.11 -10.93
C ASP A 259 4.45 -21.74 -10.74
N GLY A 260 4.08 -20.49 -11.05
CA GLY A 260 2.72 -19.97 -10.97
C GLY A 260 2.28 -19.53 -9.57
N ARG A 261 3.16 -19.55 -8.56
CA ARG A 261 2.85 -18.98 -7.24
C ARG A 261 2.87 -17.45 -7.27
N VAL A 262 1.99 -16.84 -6.49
CA VAL A 262 2.02 -15.39 -6.24
C VAL A 262 2.61 -15.14 -4.86
N LEU A 263 3.64 -14.30 -4.79
CA LEU A 263 4.28 -13.90 -3.54
C LEU A 263 4.16 -12.39 -3.36
N GLY A 264 3.99 -11.93 -2.11
CA GLY A 264 4.17 -10.53 -1.74
C GLY A 264 5.58 -10.34 -1.20
N ILE A 265 6.40 -9.55 -1.89
CA ILE A 265 7.75 -9.20 -1.44
C ILE A 265 7.67 -7.89 -0.67
N GLU A 266 7.98 -7.93 0.62
CA GLU A 266 8.13 -6.74 1.44
C GLU A 266 9.47 -6.06 1.10
N CYS A 267 9.39 -4.85 0.56
CA CYS A 267 10.55 -4.10 0.07
C CYS A 267 11.06 -3.13 1.17
N PRO A 268 12.38 -2.88 1.24
CA PRO A 268 13.41 -3.34 0.31
C PRO A 268 13.99 -4.72 0.67
N ILE A 269 14.35 -5.49 -0.36
CA ILE A 269 15.21 -6.68 -0.24
C ILE A 269 16.66 -6.37 -0.65
N SER A 270 17.59 -7.27 -0.34
CA SER A 270 18.99 -7.20 -0.79
C SER A 270 19.09 -7.21 -2.31
N ARG A 271 20.13 -6.54 -2.83
CA ARG A 271 20.36 -6.45 -4.26
C ARG A 271 20.69 -7.81 -4.86
N GLU A 272 21.40 -8.62 -4.10
CA GLU A 272 21.79 -9.99 -4.45
C GLU A 272 20.55 -10.86 -4.62
N LEU A 273 19.61 -10.83 -3.66
CA LEU A 273 18.35 -11.56 -3.77
C LEU A 273 17.48 -11.04 -4.90
N ALA A 274 17.38 -9.73 -5.08
CA ALA A 274 16.62 -9.15 -6.19
C ALA A 274 17.15 -9.61 -7.55
N ILE A 275 18.47 -9.71 -7.73
CA ILE A 275 19.06 -10.24 -8.97
C ILE A 275 18.75 -11.72 -9.11
N ALA A 276 19.01 -12.52 -8.08
CA ALA A 276 18.79 -13.97 -8.10
C ALA A 276 17.33 -14.35 -8.43
N LEU A 277 16.36 -13.54 -8.01
CA LEU A 277 14.96 -13.73 -8.35
C LEU A 277 14.63 -13.37 -9.81
N LEU A 278 15.37 -12.45 -10.43
CA LEU A 278 15.07 -11.90 -11.75
C LEU A 278 15.84 -12.59 -12.89
N THR A 279 16.87 -13.37 -12.54
CA THR A 279 17.70 -14.13 -13.46
C THR A 279 17.25 -15.59 -13.53
N VAL A 280 17.66 -16.27 -14.60
CA VAL A 280 17.44 -17.71 -14.82
C VAL A 280 18.73 -18.50 -15.00
N ASP A 281 19.85 -17.78 -15.01
CA ASP A 281 21.17 -18.30 -15.29
C ASP A 281 21.84 -18.79 -13.99
N GLY A 282 21.33 -19.87 -13.42
CA GLY A 282 22.03 -20.87 -12.62
C GLY A 282 23.14 -20.40 -11.67
N GLY A 283 22.94 -20.53 -10.36
CA GLY A 283 24.06 -20.56 -9.39
C GLY A 283 24.06 -19.46 -8.33
N GLU A 284 22.98 -18.71 -8.24
CA GLU A 284 22.71 -17.76 -7.17
C GLU A 284 21.84 -18.44 -6.09
N GLU A 285 22.14 -18.21 -4.81
CA GLU A 285 21.37 -18.79 -3.71
C GLU A 285 20.20 -17.86 -3.36
N VAL A 286 18.96 -18.35 -3.46
CA VAL A 286 17.76 -17.59 -3.09
C VAL A 286 17.46 -17.82 -1.61
N ASP A 287 17.77 -16.83 -0.76
CA ASP A 287 17.39 -16.86 0.65
C ASP A 287 15.90 -16.48 0.84
N PHE A 288 15.00 -17.45 0.75
CA PHE A 288 13.59 -17.24 1.09
C PHE A 288 13.37 -16.80 2.54
N ASN A 289 14.33 -16.98 3.45
CA ASN A 289 14.18 -16.43 4.79
C ASN A 289 14.27 -14.91 4.78
N GLU A 290 14.87 -14.28 3.78
CA GLU A 290 14.84 -12.83 3.63
C GLU A 290 13.47 -12.37 3.11
N ILE A 291 12.87 -13.08 2.15
CA ILE A 291 11.51 -12.80 1.66
C ILE A 291 10.47 -12.99 2.78
N ASN A 292 10.63 -14.06 3.56
CA ASN A 292 9.71 -14.40 4.66
C ASN A 292 10.01 -13.61 5.94
N ARG A 293 11.22 -13.05 6.09
CA ARG A 293 11.50 -12.06 7.13
C ARG A 293 10.68 -10.84 6.78
N HIS A 294 9.59 -10.65 7.51
CA HIS A 294 8.93 -9.36 7.54
C HIS A 294 10.02 -8.34 7.90
N VAL A 295 10.09 -7.22 7.20
CA VAL A 295 11.06 -6.17 7.54
C VAL A 295 10.83 -5.87 9.01
N GLU A 296 11.87 -5.98 9.85
CA GLU A 296 11.68 -5.81 11.29
C GLU A 296 10.89 -4.53 11.54
N PRO A 297 9.70 -4.62 12.16
CA PRO A 297 8.74 -3.55 12.08
C PRO A 297 9.32 -2.32 12.78
N ARG A 298 9.57 -1.27 12.00
CA ARG A 298 10.26 -0.07 12.47
C ARG A 298 9.28 0.76 13.27
N LEU A 299 9.62 1.13 14.48
CA LEU A 299 8.76 1.96 15.32
C LEU A 299 8.55 3.35 14.71
N ASP A 300 7.29 3.75 14.59
CA ASP A 300 6.90 5.14 14.35
C ASP A 300 6.95 5.91 15.68
N TRP A 301 8.12 6.49 15.97
CA TRP A 301 8.34 7.29 17.18
C TRP A 301 7.43 8.52 17.28
N ARG A 302 6.95 9.05 16.13
CA ARG A 302 6.01 10.16 16.11
C ARG A 302 4.66 9.71 16.69
N ARG A 303 4.15 8.54 16.29
CA ARG A 303 2.90 7.98 16.85
C ARG A 303 3.07 7.53 18.30
N CYS A 304 4.19 6.88 18.64
CA CYS A 304 4.49 6.47 20.03
C CYS A 304 4.51 7.68 20.98
N GLY A 305 5.28 8.70 20.63
CA GLY A 305 5.36 9.94 21.41
C GLY A 305 4.04 10.69 21.42
N GLY A 306 3.39 10.81 20.26
CA GLY A 306 2.09 11.47 20.10
C GLY A 306 1.02 10.88 21.02
N LEU A 307 0.88 9.56 21.05
CA LEU A 307 -0.07 8.87 21.92
C LEU A 307 0.26 9.08 23.40
N ALA A 308 1.54 8.95 23.79
CA ALA A 308 1.97 9.17 25.17
C ALA A 308 1.64 10.59 25.65
N PHE A 309 1.97 11.61 24.82
CA PHE A 309 1.62 13.00 25.12
C PHE A 309 0.12 13.23 25.14
N PHE A 310 -0.65 12.60 24.25
CA PHE A 310 -2.10 12.71 24.23
C PHE A 310 -2.73 12.15 25.51
N VAL A 311 -2.29 10.98 25.97
CA VAL A 311 -2.76 10.39 27.24
C VAL A 311 -2.44 11.33 28.41
N LEU A 312 -1.21 11.83 28.51
CA LEU A 312 -0.83 12.78 29.57
C LEU A 312 -1.65 14.08 29.50
N ALA A 313 -1.82 14.65 28.32
CA ALA A 313 -2.62 15.86 28.11
C ALA A 313 -4.10 15.61 28.48
N SER A 314 -4.65 14.45 28.12
CA SER A 314 -6.04 14.09 28.45
C SER A 314 -6.30 13.97 29.95
N LEU A 315 -5.27 13.60 30.74
CA LEU A 315 -5.36 13.44 32.19
C LEU A 315 -4.90 14.68 32.97
N ALA A 316 -4.24 15.63 32.32
CA ALA A 316 -3.67 16.83 32.97
C ALA A 316 -4.67 17.62 33.84
N PRO A 317 -5.95 17.81 33.45
CA PRO A 317 -6.90 18.51 34.32
C PRO A 317 -7.18 17.78 35.64
N ALA A 318 -7.09 16.44 35.67
CA ALA A 318 -7.25 15.62 36.87
C ALA A 318 -6.13 15.82 37.90
N LEU A 319 -4.91 16.08 37.40
CA LEU A 319 -3.67 16.18 38.16
C LEU A 319 -3.40 17.61 38.64
N SER A 320 -4.07 18.60 38.04
CA SER A 320 -3.89 20.00 38.41
C SER A 320 -4.34 20.24 39.87
N PRO A 321 -3.63 21.05 40.67
CA PRO A 321 -3.98 21.32 42.07
C PRO A 321 -5.30 22.09 42.27
N THR A 322 -6.10 22.28 41.24
CA THR A 322 -7.37 23.02 41.26
C THR A 322 -8.42 22.42 42.20
N ARG A 323 -8.22 21.18 42.68
CA ARG A 323 -8.96 20.64 43.84
C ARG A 323 -8.76 21.43 45.14
N ARG A 324 -7.67 22.22 45.29
CA ARG A 324 -7.45 23.07 46.49
C ARG A 324 -8.26 24.35 46.47
N TRP A 325 -8.67 24.86 45.31
CA TRP A 325 -9.43 26.11 45.23
C TRP A 325 -10.85 25.94 45.80
N LEU A 326 -11.51 24.81 45.54
CA LEU A 326 -12.83 24.48 46.10
C LEU A 326 -12.82 24.14 47.61
N LYS A 327 -11.71 23.62 48.14
CA LYS A 327 -11.58 23.37 49.60
C LYS A 327 -11.26 24.64 50.39
N GLY A 328 -10.59 25.63 49.78
CA GLY A 328 -10.20 26.89 50.42
C GLY A 328 -11.39 27.82 50.69
N GLU A 329 -12.30 27.99 49.73
CA GLU A 329 -13.46 28.88 49.90
C GLU A 329 -14.52 28.30 50.86
N LEU A 330 -14.72 26.98 50.87
CA LEU A 330 -15.63 26.32 51.82
C LEU A 330 -15.14 26.42 53.27
N ALA A 331 -13.83 26.41 53.49
CA ALA A 331 -13.24 26.59 54.83
C ALA A 331 -13.33 28.05 55.32
N HIS A 332 -13.39 29.03 54.41
CA HIS A 332 -13.55 30.44 54.74
C HIS A 332 -15.03 30.82 54.97
N ALA A 333 -15.95 30.23 54.19
CA ALA A 333 -17.39 30.42 54.36
C ALA A 333 -17.93 29.81 55.67
N LEU A 334 -17.33 28.73 56.17
CA LEU A 334 -17.73 28.09 57.43
C LEU A 334 -17.12 28.74 58.69
N ARG A 335 -16.14 29.65 58.57
CA ARG A 335 -15.54 30.37 59.72
C ARG A 335 -16.00 31.82 59.86
N GLY A 336 -16.67 32.39 58.86
CA GLY A 336 -17.15 33.78 58.88
C GLY A 336 -18.56 33.99 59.44
N GLY A 337 -19.20 32.96 60.00
CA GLY A 337 -20.62 32.96 60.40
C GLY A 337 -20.88 32.94 61.90
N THR A 338 -19.96 33.42 62.74
CA THR A 338 -20.21 33.64 64.18
C THR A 338 -19.51 34.92 64.63
N GLY A 339 -20.28 36.00 64.72
CA GLY A 339 -19.84 37.32 65.17
C GLY A 339 -20.98 38.30 64.99
#